data_AF-A0A1G2D020-F1
#
_entry.id   AF-A0A1G2D020-F1
#
_cell.length_a   1.000
_cell.length_b   1.000
_cell.length_c   1.000
_cell.angle_alpha   90.00
_cell.angle_beta   90.00
_cell.angle_gamma   90.00
#
_symmetry.space_group_name_H-M   'P 1'
#
loop_
_entity.id
_entity.type
_entity.pdbx_description
1 polymer ?
#
loop_
_entity_poly.entity_id
_entity_poly.type
_entity_poly.pdbx_seq_one_letter_code
_entity_poly.pdbx_strand_id
1 'polypeptide(L)'
;MPKKEKIGSDGYSEEIYDAKRNELEELGIAYQPPSPERNSDEEWKSLNDEVSHEAKKIIATLDRLSANAKRLAEKDELHREYLGLVPRVEEAREEIKKTLAEVSDTASFGVVREAGEVLRMGDELEDVLQSESPVQPRSLVRMLIEEFLNAKKYVLGKLRKWLGLQHRYGDPLPPA
;
A
#
# COMPACT_ATOMS: atom_id res chain seq x y z
N MET A 1 -16.14 1.57 36.71
CA MET A 1 -15.15 0.59 36.22
C MET A 1 -14.83 0.96 34.78
N PRO A 2 -13.57 1.17 34.39
CA PRO A 2 -13.25 1.40 32.99
C PRO A 2 -13.53 0.10 32.24
N LYS A 3 -14.24 0.21 31.11
CA LYS A 3 -14.48 -0.91 30.20
C LYS A 3 -13.11 -1.48 29.84
N LYS A 4 -12.87 -2.75 30.15
CA LYS A 4 -11.71 -3.48 29.62
C LYS A 4 -11.91 -3.57 28.11
N GLU A 5 -11.41 -2.57 27.38
CA GLU A 5 -11.29 -2.66 25.93
C GLU A 5 -10.44 -3.89 25.64
N LYS A 6 -11.10 -4.93 25.11
CA LYS A 6 -10.39 -6.04 24.52
C LYS A 6 -9.79 -5.52 23.23
N ILE A 7 -8.52 -5.11 23.30
CA ILE A 7 -7.71 -4.93 22.10
C ILE A 7 -7.81 -6.27 21.34
N GLY A 8 -8.31 -6.23 20.11
CA GLY A 8 -8.29 -7.39 19.23
C GLY A 8 -6.88 -7.96 19.10
N SER A 9 -6.75 -9.17 18.52
CA SER A 9 -5.44 -9.77 18.22
C SER A 9 -4.49 -8.80 17.51
N ASP A 10 -5.05 -7.92 16.68
CA ASP A 10 -4.32 -7.10 15.72
C ASP A 10 -4.32 -5.59 16.02
N GLY A 11 -4.97 -5.15 17.11
CA GLY A 11 -5.05 -3.73 17.46
C GLY A 11 -3.84 -3.22 18.23
N TYR A 12 -3.47 -1.95 18.02
CA TYR A 12 -2.65 -1.17 18.95
C TYR A 12 -3.56 -0.28 19.79
N SER A 13 -3.22 -0.07 21.06
CA SER A 13 -3.87 0.90 21.95
C SER A 13 -2.78 1.59 22.75
N GLU A 14 -2.65 2.90 22.56
CA GLU A 14 -1.68 3.74 23.26
C GLU A 14 -1.95 3.73 24.77
N GLU A 15 -3.22 3.87 25.18
CA GLU A 15 -3.62 3.83 26.59
C GLU A 15 -3.16 2.56 27.31
N ILE A 16 -3.34 1.40 26.67
CA ILE A 16 -2.96 0.12 27.26
C ILE A 16 -1.44 -0.08 27.20
N TYR A 17 -0.78 0.42 26.15
CA TYR A 17 0.68 0.42 26.07
C TYR A 17 1.28 1.22 27.22
N ASP A 18 0.82 2.45 27.44
CA ASP A 18 1.31 3.34 28.50
C ASP A 18 0.98 2.78 29.89
N ALA A 19 -0.24 2.27 30.10
CA ALA A 19 -0.61 1.63 31.36
C ALA A 19 0.31 0.45 31.69
N LYS A 20 0.58 -0.43 30.72
CA LYS A 20 1.46 -1.59 30.90
C LYS A 20 2.92 -1.19 31.07
N ARG A 21 3.35 -0.13 30.40
CA ARG A 21 4.70 0.41 30.58
C ARG A 21 4.89 0.95 31.99
N ASN A 22 3.92 1.70 32.52
CA ASN A 22 3.96 2.20 33.88
C ASN A 22 3.96 1.06 34.90
N GLU A 23 3.13 0.02 34.71
CA GLU A 23 3.16 -1.19 35.55
C GLU A 23 4.55 -1.86 35.55
N LEU A 24 5.27 -1.85 34.42
CA LEU A 24 6.62 -2.41 34.34
C LEU A 24 7.67 -1.52 35.02
N GLU A 25 7.54 -0.20 34.87
CA GLU A 25 8.41 0.78 35.53
C GLU A 25 8.25 0.76 37.06
N GLU A 26 7.03 0.53 37.57
CA GLU A 26 6.76 0.31 39.01
C GLU A 26 7.47 -0.94 39.56
N LEU A 27 7.74 -1.92 38.71
CA LEU A 27 8.53 -3.12 39.05
C LEU A 27 10.05 -2.87 38.94
N GLY A 28 10.47 -1.64 38.62
CA GLY A 28 11.88 -1.26 38.47
C GLY A 28 12.52 -1.75 37.17
N ILE A 29 11.71 -2.16 36.18
CA ILE A 29 12.19 -2.72 34.92
C ILE A 29 11.93 -1.69 33.81
N ALA A 30 13.00 -1.21 33.17
CA ALA A 30 12.88 -0.33 32.01
C ALA A 30 12.45 -1.14 30.77
N TYR A 31 11.34 -0.75 30.15
CA TYR A 31 10.88 -1.40 28.93
C TYR A 31 11.76 -1.02 27.72
N GLN A 32 12.16 -2.01 26.92
CA GLN A 32 12.78 -1.79 25.63
C GLN A 32 11.97 -2.47 24.51
N PRO A 33 11.56 -1.75 23.45
CA PRO A 33 10.86 -2.33 22.31
C PRO A 33 11.66 -3.43 21.59
N PRO A 34 10.99 -4.43 20.98
CA PRO A 34 11.66 -5.48 20.23
C PRO A 34 12.44 -4.91 19.04
N SER A 35 13.73 -5.22 19.00
CA SER A 35 14.67 -4.81 17.94
C SER A 35 15.75 -5.87 17.77
N PRO A 36 16.42 -5.96 16.61
CA PRO A 36 17.57 -6.85 16.43
C PRO A 36 18.63 -6.64 17.52
N GLU A 37 18.89 -5.39 17.89
CA GLU A 37 19.85 -4.99 18.90
C GLU A 37 19.45 -5.52 20.29
N ARG A 38 18.21 -5.27 20.73
CA ARG A 38 17.67 -5.81 22.00
C ARG A 38 17.71 -7.34 22.03
N ASN A 39 17.33 -8.00 20.93
CA ASN A 39 17.27 -9.46 20.88
C ASN A 39 18.66 -10.11 20.88
N SER A 40 19.69 -9.36 20.49
CA SER A 40 21.10 -9.78 20.57
C SER A 40 21.79 -9.39 21.88
N ASP A 41 21.15 -8.57 22.71
CA ASP A 41 21.69 -8.09 23.97
C ASP A 41 21.58 -9.17 25.07
N GLU A 42 22.73 -9.68 25.51
CA GLU A 42 22.83 -10.70 26.56
C GLU A 42 22.47 -10.17 27.96
N GLU A 43 22.65 -8.86 28.21
CA GLU A 43 22.24 -8.23 29.46
C GLU A 43 20.71 -8.17 29.55
N TRP A 44 20.06 -7.77 28.45
CA TRP A 44 18.60 -7.78 28.36
C TRP A 44 18.04 -9.21 28.50
N LYS A 45 18.64 -10.20 27.84
CA LYS A 45 18.18 -11.61 27.97
C LYS A 45 18.26 -12.09 29.41
N SER A 46 19.40 -11.86 30.05
CA SER A 46 19.63 -12.27 31.45
C SER A 46 18.64 -11.59 32.39
N LEU A 47 18.45 -10.28 32.25
CA LEU A 47 17.45 -9.51 33.00
C LEU A 47 16.04 -10.06 32.76
N ASN A 48 15.65 -10.30 31.50
CA ASN A 48 14.34 -10.81 31.15
C ASN A 48 14.11 -12.25 31.66
N ASP A 49 15.15 -13.06 31.82
CA ASP A 49 15.05 -14.41 32.38
C ASP A 49 14.85 -14.38 33.90
N GLU A 50 15.46 -13.41 34.59
CA GLU A 50 15.42 -13.25 36.05
C GLU A 50 14.15 -12.56 36.57
N VAL A 51 13.46 -11.77 35.74
CA VAL A 51 12.25 -11.05 36.18
C VAL A 51 11.07 -11.98 36.50
N SER A 52 10.15 -11.47 37.32
CA SER A 52 8.96 -12.19 37.75
C SER A 52 8.08 -12.62 36.56
N HIS A 53 7.30 -13.68 36.76
CA HIS A 53 6.34 -14.13 35.76
C HIS A 53 5.31 -13.06 35.37
N GLU A 54 4.98 -12.14 36.29
CA GLU A 54 4.09 -11.02 36.02
C GLU A 54 4.76 -9.98 35.11
N ALA A 55 6.02 -9.61 35.38
CA ALA A 55 6.81 -8.77 34.51
C ALA A 55 6.93 -9.37 33.10
N LYS A 56 7.19 -10.68 32.99
CA LYS A 56 7.24 -11.39 31.69
C LYS A 56 5.94 -11.26 30.88
N LYS A 57 4.77 -11.31 31.53
CA LYS A 57 3.48 -11.11 30.87
C LYS A 57 3.29 -9.67 30.40
N ILE A 58 3.73 -8.70 31.19
CA ILE A 58 3.67 -7.28 30.82
C ILE A 58 4.58 -7.03 29.61
N ILE A 59 5.83 -7.50 29.64
CA ILE A 59 6.79 -7.42 28.53
C ILE A 59 6.21 -8.05 27.26
N ALA A 60 5.66 -9.26 27.34
CA ALA A 60 5.04 -9.93 26.18
C ALA A 60 3.85 -9.13 25.61
N THR A 61 3.08 -8.46 26.48
CA THR A 61 1.97 -7.60 26.05
C THR A 61 2.49 -6.35 25.33
N LEU A 62 3.50 -5.69 25.89
CA LEU A 62 4.15 -4.52 25.29
C LEU A 62 4.81 -4.87 23.95
N ASP A 63 5.47 -6.03 23.85
CA ASP A 63 6.08 -6.52 22.61
C ASP A 63 5.04 -6.74 21.52
N ARG A 64 3.89 -7.33 21.85
CA ARG A 64 2.76 -7.49 20.92
C ARG A 64 2.24 -6.13 20.45
N LEU A 65 2.05 -5.18 21.37
CA LEU A 65 1.54 -3.85 21.05
C LEU A 65 2.54 -3.04 20.20
N SER A 66 3.83 -3.12 20.51
CA SER A 66 4.88 -2.49 19.71
C SER A 66 4.95 -3.07 18.29
N ALA A 67 4.85 -4.40 18.15
CA ALA A 67 4.80 -5.05 16.84
C ALA A 67 3.53 -4.66 16.06
N ASN A 68 2.38 -4.50 16.72
CA ASN A 68 1.14 -4.02 16.10
C ASN A 68 1.28 -2.54 15.66
N ALA A 69 1.84 -1.67 16.50
CA ALA A 69 2.08 -0.27 16.18
C ALA A 69 2.97 -0.11 14.94
N LYS A 70 4.06 -0.88 14.87
CA LYS A 70 4.94 -0.88 13.70
C LYS A 70 4.21 -1.33 12.43
N ARG A 71 3.42 -2.41 12.51
CA ARG A 71 2.60 -2.89 11.37
C ARG A 71 1.59 -1.85 10.91
N LEU A 72 0.94 -1.14 11.83
CA LEU A 72 0.00 -0.08 11.49
C LEU A 72 0.71 1.11 10.83
N ALA A 73 1.87 1.53 11.35
CA ALA A 73 2.66 2.59 10.74
C ALA A 73 3.13 2.23 9.31
N GLU A 74 3.57 0.99 9.10
CA GLU A 74 3.93 0.47 7.78
C GLU A 74 2.71 0.45 6.82
N LYS A 75 1.53 0.06 7.33
CA LYS A 75 0.28 0.08 6.57
C LYS A 75 -0.12 1.51 6.18
N ASP A 76 -0.02 2.46 7.09
CA ASP A 76 -0.36 3.87 6.85
C ASP A 76 0.63 4.54 5.89
N GLU A 77 1.91 4.19 5.95
CA GLU A 77 2.91 4.59 4.96
C GLU A 77 2.56 4.05 3.58
N LEU A 78 2.24 2.75 3.48
CA LEU A 78 1.84 2.12 2.23
C LEU A 78 0.57 2.74 1.64
N HIS A 79 -0.43 3.01 2.49
CA HIS A 79 -1.67 3.64 2.07
C HIS A 79 -1.42 5.06 1.53
N ARG A 80 -0.57 5.85 2.20
CA ARG A 80 -0.16 7.19 1.70
C ARG A 80 0.59 7.09 0.37
N GLU A 81 1.48 6.11 0.20
CA GLU A 81 2.15 5.87 -1.07
C GLU A 81 1.15 5.55 -2.18
N TYR A 82 0.16 4.71 -1.91
CA TYR A 82 -0.86 4.32 -2.90
C TYR A 82 -1.78 5.47 -3.28
N LEU A 83 -2.24 6.26 -2.31
CA LEU A 83 -3.01 7.47 -2.58
C LEU A 83 -2.23 8.47 -3.45
N GLY A 84 -0.91 8.55 -3.28
CA GLY A 84 -0.05 9.36 -4.15
C GLY A 84 0.01 8.90 -5.60
N LEU A 85 -0.40 7.67 -5.90
CA LEU A 85 -0.39 7.08 -7.24
C LEU A 85 -1.75 7.19 -7.96
N VAL A 86 -2.83 7.46 -7.21
CA VAL A 86 -4.19 7.62 -7.76
C VAL A 86 -4.24 8.66 -8.89
N PRO A 87 -3.71 9.90 -8.73
CA PRO A 87 -3.79 10.90 -9.81
C PRO A 87 -3.13 10.43 -11.11
N ARG A 88 -2.05 9.65 -11.02
CA ARG A 88 -1.35 9.12 -12.20
C ARG A 88 -2.19 8.10 -12.96
N VAL A 89 -2.98 7.29 -12.25
CA VAL A 89 -3.90 6.32 -12.86
C VAL A 89 -5.10 7.06 -13.47
N GLU A 90 -5.67 8.01 -12.76
CA GLU A 90 -6.76 8.87 -13.24
C GLU A 90 -6.37 9.63 -14.53
N GLU A 91 -5.22 10.34 -14.52
CA GLU A 91 -4.70 11.05 -15.69
C GLU A 91 -4.53 10.12 -16.90
N ALA A 92 -4.02 8.91 -16.67
CA ALA A 92 -3.85 7.92 -17.72
C ALA A 92 -5.18 7.43 -18.31
N ARG A 93 -6.19 7.20 -17.46
CA ARG A 93 -7.55 6.84 -17.90
C ARG A 93 -8.18 7.98 -18.70
N GLU A 94 -8.08 9.21 -18.22
CA GLU A 94 -8.63 10.38 -18.89
C GLU A 94 -7.98 10.62 -20.27
N GLU A 95 -6.68 10.37 -20.41
CA GLU A 95 -6.01 10.44 -21.72
C GLU A 95 -6.57 9.40 -22.71
N ILE A 96 -6.84 8.17 -22.26
CA ILE A 96 -7.48 7.13 -23.09
C ILE A 96 -8.89 7.55 -23.48
N LYS A 97 -9.72 8.00 -22.52
CA LYS A 97 -11.11 8.43 -22.77
C LYS A 97 -11.17 9.58 -23.77
N LYS A 98 -10.35 10.62 -23.58
CA LYS A 98 -10.27 11.77 -24.51
C LYS A 98 -9.89 11.31 -25.91
N THR A 99 -8.84 10.50 -26.03
CA THR A 99 -8.40 10.00 -27.34
C THR A 99 -9.50 9.15 -27.98
N LEU A 100 -10.15 8.26 -27.24
CA LEU A 100 -11.27 7.45 -27.73
C LEU A 100 -12.44 8.30 -28.25
N ALA A 101 -12.81 9.35 -27.52
CA ALA A 101 -13.87 10.26 -27.92
C ALA A 101 -13.56 10.97 -29.26
N GLU A 102 -12.27 11.23 -29.54
CA GLU A 102 -11.83 11.78 -30.82
C GLU A 102 -11.86 10.74 -31.97
N VAL A 103 -11.74 9.44 -31.66
CA VAL A 103 -11.71 8.36 -32.70
C VAL A 103 -13.06 7.65 -32.89
N SER A 104 -14.08 7.85 -32.05
CA SER A 104 -15.21 6.92 -31.96
C SER A 104 -16.03 6.77 -33.25
N ASP A 105 -15.97 7.74 -34.16
CA ASP A 105 -16.67 7.67 -35.46
C ASP A 105 -15.86 6.95 -36.56
N THR A 106 -14.58 6.66 -36.33
CA THR A 106 -13.64 6.13 -37.34
C THR A 106 -12.86 4.89 -36.92
N ALA A 107 -12.77 4.60 -35.62
CA ALA A 107 -12.03 3.44 -35.11
C ALA A 107 -12.72 2.10 -35.41
N SER A 108 -11.92 1.05 -35.66
CA SER A 108 -12.45 -0.31 -35.73
C SER A 108 -12.92 -0.80 -34.35
N PHE A 109 -13.97 -1.64 -34.35
CA PHE A 109 -14.53 -2.25 -33.13
C PHE A 109 -13.47 -2.92 -32.23
N GLY A 110 -12.42 -3.51 -32.83
CA GLY A 110 -11.34 -4.16 -32.09
C GLY A 110 -10.52 -3.19 -31.23
N VAL A 111 -10.19 -1.99 -31.76
CA VAL A 111 -9.38 -1.00 -31.03
C VAL A 111 -10.19 -0.35 -29.90
N VAL A 112 -11.49 -0.12 -30.13
CA VAL A 112 -12.41 0.38 -29.10
C VAL A 112 -12.55 -0.63 -27.95
N ARG A 113 -12.66 -1.92 -28.27
CA ARG A 113 -12.73 -3.00 -27.26
C ARG A 113 -11.47 -3.08 -26.41
N GLU A 114 -10.29 -3.08 -27.03
CA GLU A 114 -9.00 -3.10 -26.31
C GLU A 114 -8.84 -1.89 -25.38
N ALA A 115 -9.26 -0.70 -25.83
CA ALA A 115 -9.22 0.48 -24.99
C ALA A 115 -10.18 0.41 -23.80
N GLY A 116 -11.36 -0.20 -23.99
CA GLY A 116 -12.28 -0.52 -22.90
C GLY A 116 -11.69 -1.48 -21.87
N GLU A 117 -10.93 -2.49 -22.31
CA GLU A 117 -10.22 -3.41 -21.40
C GLU A 117 -9.18 -2.67 -20.55
N VAL A 118 -8.40 -1.76 -21.14
CA VAL A 118 -7.41 -0.96 -20.41
C VAL A 118 -8.08 0.03 -19.45
N LEU A 119 -9.20 0.62 -19.82
CA LEU A 119 -9.97 1.47 -18.90
C LEU A 119 -10.45 0.68 -17.67
N ARG A 120 -10.97 -0.54 -17.87
CA ARG A 120 -11.37 -1.43 -16.78
C ARG A 120 -10.19 -1.79 -15.87
N MET A 121 -9.01 -2.06 -16.44
CA MET A 121 -7.80 -2.28 -15.63
C MET A 121 -7.44 -1.05 -14.78
N GLY A 122 -7.62 0.15 -15.32
CA GLY A 122 -7.43 1.39 -14.59
C GLY A 122 -8.41 1.55 -13.44
N ASP A 123 -9.70 1.21 -13.65
CA ASP A 123 -10.74 1.23 -12.62
C ASP A 123 -10.39 0.26 -11.47
N GLU A 124 -10.04 -0.98 -11.80
CA GLU A 124 -9.67 -2.00 -10.82
C GLU A 124 -8.41 -1.61 -10.03
N LEU A 125 -7.46 -0.97 -10.69
CA LEU A 125 -6.24 -0.48 -10.04
C LEU A 125 -6.53 0.69 -9.11
N GLU A 126 -7.41 1.60 -9.50
CA GLU A 126 -7.85 2.72 -8.65
C GLU A 126 -8.54 2.22 -7.37
N ASP A 127 -9.44 1.24 -7.49
CA ASP A 127 -10.08 0.58 -6.33
C ASP A 127 -9.04 -0.03 -5.38
N VAL A 128 -8.00 -0.66 -5.92
CA VAL A 128 -6.89 -1.22 -5.12
C VAL A 128 -6.10 -0.12 -4.42
N LEU A 129 -5.81 0.99 -5.10
CA LEU A 129 -5.02 2.10 -4.57
C LEU A 129 -5.77 2.91 -3.51
N GLN A 130 -7.09 3.03 -3.65
CA GLN A 130 -7.95 3.79 -2.73
C GLN A 130 -8.45 2.94 -1.54
N SER A 131 -8.18 1.63 -1.53
CA SER A 131 -8.57 0.76 -0.41
C SER A 131 -7.99 1.24 0.93
N GLU A 132 -8.87 1.42 1.92
CA GLU A 132 -8.53 1.74 3.32
C GLU A 132 -7.68 0.65 4.01
N SER A 133 -7.65 -0.54 3.42
CA SER A 133 -6.80 -1.63 3.87
C SER A 133 -6.01 -2.19 2.69
N PRO A 134 -4.80 -1.66 2.43
CA PRO A 134 -3.93 -2.25 1.42
C PRO A 134 -3.51 -3.65 1.88
N VAL A 135 -4.18 -4.67 1.34
CA VAL A 135 -3.87 -6.09 1.59
C VAL A 135 -2.80 -6.58 0.61
N GLN A 136 -2.60 -5.87 -0.49
CA GLN A 136 -1.69 -6.29 -1.55
C GLN A 136 -0.23 -5.93 -1.24
N PRO A 137 0.73 -6.81 -1.54
CA PRO A 137 2.14 -6.49 -1.45
C PRO A 137 2.52 -5.31 -2.36
N ARG A 138 3.42 -4.44 -1.89
CA ARG A 138 3.96 -3.30 -2.66
C ARG A 138 4.50 -3.70 -4.04
N SER A 139 5.15 -4.85 -4.14
CA SER A 139 5.66 -5.39 -5.41
C SER A 139 4.56 -5.69 -6.41
N LEU A 140 3.43 -6.24 -5.95
CA LEU A 140 2.29 -6.57 -6.79
C LEU A 140 1.62 -5.29 -7.30
N VAL A 141 1.38 -4.31 -6.44
CA VAL A 141 0.78 -3.03 -6.85
C VAL A 141 1.68 -2.30 -7.85
N ARG A 142 3.00 -2.30 -7.66
CA ARG A 142 3.94 -1.74 -8.65
C ARG A 142 3.83 -2.45 -10.01
N MET A 143 3.77 -3.78 -10.01
CA MET A 143 3.61 -4.57 -11.23
C MET A 143 2.31 -4.21 -11.97
N LEU A 144 1.18 -4.11 -11.25
CA LEU A 144 -0.11 -3.75 -11.83
C LEU A 144 -0.11 -2.35 -12.43
N ILE A 145 0.54 -1.38 -11.77
CA ILE A 145 0.72 -0.02 -12.32
C ILE A 145 1.54 -0.07 -13.61
N GLU A 146 2.67 -0.79 -13.62
CA GLU A 146 3.52 -0.90 -14.81
C GLU A 146 2.79 -1.56 -15.97
N GLU A 147 2.03 -2.63 -15.70
CA GLU A 147 1.20 -3.32 -16.68
C GLU A 147 0.14 -2.38 -17.28
N PHE A 148 -0.61 -1.68 -16.42
CA PHE A 148 -1.60 -0.70 -16.85
C PHE A 148 -0.99 0.40 -17.71
N LEU A 149 0.14 0.98 -17.29
CA LEU A 149 0.80 2.07 -18.04
C LEU A 149 1.38 1.59 -19.39
N ASN A 150 1.85 0.35 -19.47
CA ASN A 150 2.30 -0.24 -20.72
C ASN A 150 1.12 -0.51 -21.67
N ALA A 151 0.02 -1.06 -21.14
CA ALA A 151 -1.21 -1.27 -21.90
C ALA A 151 -1.80 0.06 -22.41
N LYS A 152 -1.79 1.11 -21.58
CA LYS A 152 -2.14 2.49 -21.95
C LYS A 152 -1.32 2.97 -23.15
N LYS A 153 0.02 2.88 -23.08
CA LYS A 153 0.90 3.31 -24.19
C LYS A 153 0.58 2.57 -25.48
N TYR A 154 0.37 1.26 -25.40
CA TYR A 154 0.06 0.43 -26.55
C TYR A 154 -1.28 0.84 -27.21
N VAL A 155 -2.34 0.98 -26.41
CA VAL A 155 -3.67 1.38 -26.89
C VAL A 155 -3.66 2.80 -27.44
N LEU A 156 -3.04 3.76 -26.75
CA LEU A 156 -2.92 5.12 -27.24
C LEU A 156 -2.18 5.19 -28.57
N GLY A 157 -1.11 4.41 -28.72
CA GLY A 157 -0.42 4.27 -30.01
C GLY A 157 -1.37 3.81 -31.11
N LYS A 158 -2.20 2.78 -30.87
CA LYS A 158 -3.20 2.33 -31.84
C LYS A 158 -4.26 3.40 -32.16
N LEU A 159 -4.81 4.06 -31.14
CA LEU A 159 -5.84 5.09 -31.32
C LEU A 159 -5.30 6.29 -32.10
N ARG A 160 -4.09 6.75 -31.79
CA ARG A 160 -3.42 7.86 -32.50
C ARG A 160 -3.08 7.50 -33.94
N LYS A 161 -2.73 6.24 -34.21
CA LYS A 161 -2.53 5.74 -35.58
C LYS A 161 -3.80 5.89 -36.41
N TRP A 162 -4.97 5.62 -35.83
CA TRP A 162 -6.26 5.79 -36.49
C TRP A 162 -6.62 7.26 -36.77
N LEU A 163 -6.24 8.18 -35.89
CA LEU A 163 -6.46 9.63 -36.11
C LEU A 163 -5.51 10.25 -37.17
N GLY A 164 -4.57 9.48 -37.73
CA GLY A 164 -3.50 10.04 -38.56
C GLY A 164 -2.57 10.99 -37.80
N LEU A 165 -2.58 10.95 -36.45
CA LEU A 165 -1.86 11.86 -35.57
C LEU A 165 -0.48 11.35 -35.14
N GLN A 166 0.02 10.27 -35.76
CA GLN A 166 1.31 9.63 -35.46
C GLN A 166 2.46 10.65 -35.38
N HIS A 167 2.43 11.65 -36.26
CA HIS A 167 3.42 12.72 -36.34
C HIS A 167 3.38 13.76 -35.23
N ARG A 168 2.22 14.03 -34.61
CA ARG A 168 2.09 15.08 -33.60
C ARG A 168 2.64 14.67 -32.23
N TYR A 169 2.84 13.37 -32.02
CA TYR A 169 3.23 12.80 -30.73
C TYR A 169 4.52 11.96 -30.78
N GLY A 170 5.27 12.01 -31.89
CA GLY A 170 6.61 11.42 -32.00
C GLY A 170 6.66 9.94 -32.36
N ASP A 171 5.58 9.35 -32.88
CA ASP A 171 5.58 7.95 -33.33
C ASP A 171 6.16 7.82 -34.75
N PRO A 172 7.04 6.83 -35.03
CA PRO A 172 7.62 6.63 -36.35
C PRO A 172 6.55 6.16 -37.35
N LEU A 173 6.60 6.71 -38.57
CA LEU A 173 5.75 6.30 -39.67
C LEU A 173 5.98 4.84 -40.08
N PRO A 174 4.93 4.11 -40.52
CA PRO A 174 5.14 2.88 -41.26
C PRO A 174 5.87 3.20 -42.59
N PRO A 175 6.76 2.30 -43.06
CA PRO A 175 7.46 2.48 -44.33
C PRO A 175 6.46 2.54 -45.49
N ALA A 176 6.75 3.44 -46.43
CA ALA A 176 5.97 3.68 -47.65
C ALA A 176 5.98 2.48 -48.62
#